data_AF-A0A0W0YRL6-F1
#
_entry.id   AF-A0A0W0YRL6-F1
#
_cell.length_a   1.000
_cell.length_b   1.000
_cell.length_c   1.000
_cell.angle_alpha   90.00
_cell.angle_beta   90.00
_cell.angle_gamma   90.00
#
_symmetry.space_group_name_H-M   'P 1'
#
loop_
_entity.id
_entity.type
_entity.pdbx_description
1 polymer ?
#
loop_
_entity_poly.entity_id
_entity_poly.type
_entity_poly.pdbx_seq_one_letter_code
_entity_poly.pdbx_strand_id
1 'polypeptide(L)'
;MAAFTSVTQNELQQIISQLEQAIYNHQQWHNSLIRTLICRLPGDNNDLQPDAHTRCRFGQWYYSGIPKEIQEHPGIINIGVSHQRMHQLTAQLLQKASMPEGIAPIDYNHFANALEQMRLELSALKMSWNI
;
A
#
# COMPACT_ATOMS: atom_id res chain seq x y z
N MET A 1 -11.15 0.44 23.46
CA MET A 1 -10.45 -0.73 24.03
C MET A 1 -11.38 -1.95 24.08
N ALA A 2 -11.78 -2.50 22.92
CA ALA A 2 -12.69 -3.66 22.90
C ALA A 2 -12.58 -4.53 21.63
N ALA A 3 -11.38 -4.69 21.07
CA ALA A 3 -11.17 -5.51 19.86
C ALA A 3 -10.15 -6.65 20.03
N PHE A 4 -9.50 -6.78 21.21
CA PHE A 4 -8.38 -7.70 21.40
C PHE A 4 -8.70 -8.97 22.18
N THR A 5 -9.96 -9.21 22.54
CA THR A 5 -10.31 -10.39 23.36
C THR A 5 -10.20 -11.73 22.60
N SER A 6 -10.03 -11.71 21.28
CA SER A 6 -9.96 -12.91 20.43
C SER A 6 -8.66 -13.09 19.63
N VAL A 7 -7.83 -12.05 19.49
CA VAL A 7 -6.55 -12.15 18.78
C VAL A 7 -5.46 -12.51 19.79
N THR A 8 -4.78 -13.63 19.57
CA THR A 8 -3.67 -14.06 20.41
C THR A 8 -2.47 -13.14 20.24
N GLN A 9 -1.59 -13.10 21.24
CA GLN A 9 -0.34 -12.34 21.16
C GLN A 9 0.53 -12.77 19.97
N ASN A 10 0.54 -14.06 19.63
CA ASN A 10 1.27 -14.57 18.47
C ASN A 10 0.67 -14.05 17.15
N GLU A 11 -0.65 -14.09 16.99
CA GLU A 11 -1.32 -13.54 15.80
C GLU A 11 -1.07 -12.04 15.66
N LEU A 12 -1.11 -11.29 16.77
CA LEU A 12 -0.79 -9.86 16.75
C LEU A 12 0.64 -9.59 16.27
N GLN A 13 1.61 -10.37 16.74
CA GLN A 13 3.00 -10.28 16.30
C GLN A 13 3.17 -10.63 14.81
N GLN A 14 2.43 -11.64 14.32
CA GLN A 14 2.42 -11.97 12.91
C GLN A 14 1.85 -10.82 12.06
N ILE A 15 0.77 -10.19 12.51
CA ILE A 15 0.18 -9.04 11.84
C ILE A 15 1.17 -7.87 11.82
N ILE A 16 1.79 -7.54 12.96
CA ILE A 16 2.83 -6.50 13.04
C ILE A 16 3.96 -6.78 12.04
N SER A 17 4.44 -8.02 11.95
CA SER A 17 5.46 -8.42 10.98
C SER A 17 5.01 -8.22 9.53
N GLN A 18 3.74 -8.45 9.22
CA GLN A 18 3.19 -8.19 7.88
C GLN A 18 3.16 -6.69 7.56
N LEU A 19 2.81 -5.84 8.54
CA LEU A 19 2.85 -4.38 8.37
C LEU A 19 4.28 -3.87 8.12
N GLU A 20 5.27 -4.41 8.84
CA GLU A 20 6.69 -4.04 8.63
C GLU A 20 7.20 -4.46 7.25
N GLN A 21 6.88 -5.68 6.83
CA GLN A 21 7.19 -6.17 5.49
C GLN A 21 6.48 -5.31 4.42
N ALA A 22 5.25 -4.87 4.67
CA ALA A 22 4.53 -3.98 3.76
C ALA A 22 5.26 -2.64 3.56
N ILE A 23 5.71 -1.99 4.63
CA ILE A 23 6.47 -0.74 4.55
C ILE A 23 7.75 -0.94 3.72
N TYR A 24 8.51 -2.00 4.03
CA TYR A 24 9.75 -2.31 3.31
C TYR A 24 9.51 -2.59 1.82
N ASN A 25 8.54 -3.44 1.49
CA ASN A 25 8.22 -3.83 0.12
C ASN A 25 7.78 -2.63 -0.71
N HIS A 26 6.94 -1.74 -0.15
CA HIS A 26 6.52 -0.53 -0.86
C HIS A 26 7.64 0.50 -1.02
N GLN A 27 8.65 0.51 -0.16
CA GLN A 27 9.86 1.31 -0.40
C GLN A 27 10.66 0.78 -1.60
N GLN A 28 10.85 -0.54 -1.70
CA GLN A 28 11.57 -1.14 -2.83
C GLN A 28 10.81 -0.98 -4.16
N TRP A 29 9.50 -1.20 -4.10
CA TRP A 29 8.61 -0.98 -5.24
C TRP A 29 8.63 0.49 -5.68
N HIS A 30 8.56 1.45 -4.75
CA HIS A 30 8.65 2.88 -5.08
C HIS A 30 9.96 3.22 -5.80
N ASN A 31 11.10 2.70 -5.32
CA ASN A 31 12.39 2.90 -6.01
C ASN A 31 12.36 2.36 -7.46
N SER A 32 11.72 1.22 -7.66
CA SER A 32 11.54 0.59 -8.98
C SER A 32 10.61 1.38 -9.89
N LEU A 33 9.52 1.94 -9.33
CA LEU A 33 8.61 2.85 -10.01
C LEU A 33 9.35 4.11 -10.47
N ILE A 34 10.09 4.78 -9.59
CA ILE A 34 10.84 5.99 -9.94
C ILE A 34 11.86 5.71 -11.04
N ARG A 35 12.59 4.59 -10.96
CA ARG A 35 13.48 4.15 -12.05
C ARG A 35 12.71 3.98 -13.37
N THR A 36 11.54 3.35 -13.33
CA THR A 36 10.69 3.13 -14.51
C THR A 36 10.28 4.46 -15.15
N LEU A 37 9.84 5.42 -14.34
CA LEU A 37 9.43 6.75 -14.79
C LEU A 37 10.59 7.56 -15.38
N ILE A 38 11.72 7.63 -14.67
CA ILE A 38 12.89 8.43 -15.09
C ILE A 38 13.54 7.83 -16.34
N CYS A 39 13.71 6.51 -16.38
CA CYS A 39 14.34 5.83 -17.50
C CYS A 39 13.37 5.54 -18.67
N ARG A 40 12.10 5.99 -18.57
CA ARG A 40 11.06 5.77 -19.59
C ARG A 40 10.91 4.30 -19.99
N LEU A 41 10.94 3.42 -19.00
CA LEU A 41 10.74 2.00 -19.20
C LEU A 41 9.25 1.66 -19.25
N PRO A 42 8.86 0.55 -19.89
CA PRO A 42 7.48 0.06 -19.79
C PRO A 42 7.08 -0.15 -18.32
N GLY A 43 5.86 0.27 -17.97
CA GLY A 43 5.29 0.01 -16.65
C GLY A 43 5.07 -1.48 -16.40
N ASP A 44 5.15 -1.90 -15.14
CA ASP A 44 4.81 -3.28 -14.76
C ASP A 44 3.32 -3.53 -15.03
N ASN A 45 3.02 -4.64 -15.73
CA ASN A 45 1.64 -5.02 -16.05
C ASN A 45 0.77 -5.21 -14.80
N ASN A 46 1.35 -5.60 -13.67
CA ASN A 46 0.63 -5.73 -12.41
C ASN A 46 0.19 -4.38 -11.84
N ASP A 47 1.04 -3.36 -11.97
CA ASP A 47 0.75 -2.01 -11.51
C ASP A 47 -0.26 -1.28 -12.40
N LEU A 48 -0.40 -1.72 -13.66
CA LEU A 48 -1.36 -1.17 -14.62
C LEU A 48 -2.78 -1.74 -14.47
N GLN A 49 -2.98 -2.82 -13.71
CA GLN A 49 -4.31 -3.43 -13.59
C GLN A 49 -5.24 -2.61 -12.68
N PRO A 50 -6.57 -2.63 -12.93
CA PRO A 50 -7.56 -2.02 -12.04
C PRO A 50 -7.51 -2.56 -10.61
N ASP A 51 -7.08 -3.82 -10.44
CA ASP A 51 -6.95 -4.52 -9.16
C ASP A 51 -5.49 -4.59 -8.67
N ALA A 52 -4.57 -3.73 -9.13
CA ALA A 52 -3.15 -3.75 -8.74
C ALA A 52 -2.92 -3.86 -7.22
N HIS A 53 -3.76 -3.17 -6.43
CA HIS A 53 -3.75 -3.19 -4.97
C HIS A 53 -4.06 -4.55 -4.33
N THR A 54 -4.64 -5.52 -5.04
CA THR A 54 -4.83 -6.89 -4.53
C THR A 54 -3.71 -7.83 -4.98
N ARG A 55 -2.91 -7.39 -5.96
CA ARG A 55 -1.87 -8.20 -6.63
C ARG A 55 -0.51 -8.10 -5.95
N CYS A 56 -0.23 -6.98 -5.27
CA CYS A 56 1.02 -6.84 -4.52
C CYS A 56 1.03 -7.78 -3.31
N ARG A 57 2.22 -8.13 -2.79
CA ARG A 57 2.37 -9.07 -1.67
C ARG A 57 1.55 -8.66 -0.44
N PHE A 58 1.52 -7.36 -0.14
CA PHE A 58 0.72 -6.83 0.94
C PHE A 58 -0.78 -6.94 0.66
N GLY A 59 -1.22 -6.61 -0.55
CA GLY A 59 -2.61 -6.76 -1.00
C GLY A 59 -3.12 -8.20 -0.88
N GLN A 60 -2.33 -9.16 -1.34
CA GLN A 60 -2.67 -10.59 -1.21
C GLN A 60 -2.93 -10.95 0.25
N TRP A 61 -2.01 -10.57 1.16
CA TRP A 61 -2.21 -10.78 2.60
C TRP A 61 -3.39 -9.98 3.17
N TYR A 62 -3.57 -8.73 2.77
CA TYR A 62 -4.62 -7.85 3.29
C TYR A 62 -6.01 -8.40 2.98
N TYR A 63 -6.23 -8.88 1.76
CA TYR A 63 -7.54 -9.36 1.31
C TYR A 63 -7.83 -10.83 1.64
N SER A 64 -6.82 -11.65 1.93
CA SER A 64 -7.03 -13.09 2.22
C SER A 64 -6.50 -13.57 3.57
N GLY A 65 -5.69 -12.77 4.27
CA GLY A 65 -4.91 -13.18 5.43
C GLY A 65 -5.18 -12.40 6.72
N ILE A 66 -6.06 -11.38 6.69
CA ILE A 66 -6.43 -10.62 7.89
C ILE A 66 -7.51 -11.40 8.68
N PRO A 67 -7.31 -11.65 9.99
CA PRO A 67 -8.32 -12.26 10.86
C PRO A 67 -9.61 -11.43 10.90
N LYS A 68 -10.77 -12.10 10.86
CA LYS A 68 -12.09 -11.46 10.80
C LYS A 68 -12.32 -10.48 11.96
N GLU A 69 -11.75 -10.81 13.10
CA GLU A 69 -11.85 -10.10 14.37
C GLU A 69 -11.30 -8.67 14.31
N ILE A 70 -10.39 -8.38 13.37
CA ILE A 70 -9.77 -7.05 13.21
C ILE A 70 -10.05 -6.39 11.86
N GLN A 71 -10.80 -7.03 10.97
CA GLN A 71 -11.15 -6.45 9.67
C GLN A 71 -11.93 -5.14 9.82
N GLU A 72 -12.75 -5.03 10.87
CA GLU A 72 -13.52 -3.81 11.18
C GLU A 72 -12.72 -2.77 11.98
N HIS A 73 -11.45 -3.04 12.32
CA HIS A 73 -10.63 -2.07 13.03
C HIS A 73 -10.43 -0.82 12.16
N PRO A 74 -10.69 0.40 12.65
CA PRO A 74 -10.60 1.62 11.83
C PRO A 74 -9.25 1.80 11.14
N GLY A 75 -8.15 1.47 11.84
CA GLY A 75 -6.82 1.51 11.24
C GLY A 75 -6.60 0.51 10.10
N ILE A 76 -7.22 -0.69 10.16
CA ILE A 76 -7.16 -1.66 9.07
C ILE A 76 -7.93 -1.13 7.86
N ILE A 77 -9.14 -0.60 8.09
CA ILE A 77 -9.97 0.01 7.04
C ILE A 77 -9.22 1.17 6.36
N ASN A 78 -8.61 2.07 7.13
CA ASN A 78 -7.87 3.22 6.61
C ASN A 78 -6.65 2.80 5.77
N ILE A 79 -5.95 1.74 6.18
CA ILE A 79 -4.87 1.16 5.37
C ILE A 79 -5.42 0.68 4.03
N GLY A 80 -6.55 -0.04 4.01
CA GLY A 80 -7.17 -0.50 2.76
C GLY A 80 -7.48 0.65 1.79
N VAL A 81 -8.11 1.72 2.30
CA VAL A 81 -8.47 2.90 1.50
C VAL A 81 -7.22 3.60 0.94
N SER A 82 -6.22 3.86 1.79
CA SER A 82 -4.99 4.54 1.37
C SER A 82 -4.15 3.69 0.41
N HIS A 83 -4.07 2.38 0.66
CA HIS A 83 -3.39 1.41 -0.20
C HIS A 83 -4.01 1.32 -1.60
N GLN A 84 -5.34 1.19 -1.68
CA GLN A 84 -6.04 1.17 -2.98
C GLN A 84 -5.82 2.47 -3.75
N ARG A 85 -5.96 3.62 -3.09
CA ARG A 85 -5.75 4.94 -3.70
C ARG A 85 -4.33 5.09 -4.24
N MET A 86 -3.32 4.66 -3.49
CA MET A 86 -1.92 4.73 -3.89
C MET A 86 -1.69 3.95 -5.19
N HIS A 87 -2.14 2.70 -5.29
CA HIS A 87 -2.01 1.89 -6.51
C HIS A 87 -2.80 2.45 -7.70
N GLN A 88 -4.00 3.02 -7.48
CA GLN A 88 -4.77 3.68 -8.54
C GLN A 88 -4.00 4.85 -9.15
N LEU A 89 -3.35 5.67 -8.31
CA LEU A 89 -2.54 6.80 -8.76
C LEU A 89 -1.26 6.33 -9.46
N THR A 90 -0.67 5.21 -9.06
CA THR A 90 0.43 4.58 -9.80
C THR A 90 0.03 4.18 -11.20
N ALA A 91 -1.10 3.49 -11.37
CA ALA A 91 -1.59 3.09 -12.68
C ALA A 91 -1.77 4.31 -13.60
N GLN A 92 -2.35 5.39 -13.06
CA GLN A 92 -2.50 6.67 -13.77
C GLN A 92 -1.15 7.29 -14.16
N LEU A 93 -0.17 7.29 -13.25
CA LEU A 93 1.18 7.80 -13.56
C LEU A 93 1.86 7.00 -14.67
N LEU A 94 1.79 5.66 -14.60
CA LEU A 94 2.39 4.79 -15.61
C LEU A 94 1.73 4.96 -16.98
N GLN A 95 0.41 5.10 -17.02
CA GLN A 95 -0.33 5.41 -18.24
C GLN A 95 0.11 6.75 -18.84
N LYS A 96 0.14 7.82 -18.02
CA LYS A 96 0.59 9.15 -18.46
C LYS A 96 2.05 9.17 -18.91
N ALA A 97 2.94 8.40 -18.26
CA ALA A 97 4.34 8.29 -18.64
C ALA A 97 4.55 7.67 -20.04
N SER A 98 3.59 6.87 -20.52
CA SER A 98 3.62 6.29 -21.86
C SER A 98 3.05 7.21 -22.95
N MET A 99 2.43 8.33 -22.56
CA MET A 99 1.87 9.32 -23.47
C MET A 99 2.88 10.43 -23.78
N PRO A 100 2.81 11.07 -24.97
CA PRO A 100 3.70 12.19 -25.34
C PRO A 100 3.64 13.39 -24.37
N GLU A 101 2.48 13.65 -23.77
CA GLU A 101 2.26 14.73 -22.81
C GLU A 101 3.03 14.50 -21.50
N GLY A 102 3.35 13.24 -21.18
CA GLY A 102 4.07 12.84 -19.99
C GLY A 102 3.30 13.08 -18.68
N ILE A 103 4.03 13.06 -17.57
CA ILE A 103 3.48 13.26 -16.23
C ILE A 103 3.50 14.74 -15.87
N ALA A 104 2.34 15.31 -15.52
CA ALA A 104 2.30 16.66 -14.96
C ALA A 104 2.75 16.65 -13.47
N PRO A 105 3.38 17.72 -12.97
CA PRO A 105 3.85 17.76 -11.57
C PRO A 105 2.75 17.47 -10.54
N ILE A 106 1.51 17.91 -10.81
CA ILE A 106 0.36 17.69 -9.92
C ILE A 106 0.01 16.19 -9.80
N ASP A 107 0.16 15.41 -10.87
CA ASP A 107 -0.12 13.98 -10.85
C ASP A 107 0.89 13.24 -9.96
N TYR A 108 2.16 13.60 -10.08
CA TYR A 108 3.21 13.07 -9.21
C TYR A 108 2.96 13.44 -7.75
N ASN A 109 2.58 14.70 -7.48
CA ASN A 109 2.29 15.14 -6.11
C ASN A 109 1.11 14.38 -5.50
N HIS A 110 0.05 14.11 -6.27
CA HIS A 110 -1.06 13.28 -5.79
C HIS A 110 -0.60 11.87 -5.41
N PHE A 111 0.22 11.23 -6.26
CA PHE A 111 0.80 9.94 -5.96
C PHE A 111 1.70 9.98 -4.71
N ALA A 112 2.63 10.93 -4.64
CA ALA A 112 3.57 11.05 -3.52
C ALA A 112 2.82 11.23 -2.19
N ASN A 113 1.79 12.09 -2.16
CA ASN A 113 0.95 12.26 -0.97
C ASN A 113 0.19 10.98 -0.59
N ALA A 114 -0.31 10.23 -1.57
CA ALA A 114 -1.00 8.97 -1.30
C ALA A 114 -0.05 7.87 -0.78
N LEU A 115 1.18 7.81 -1.29
CA LEU A 115 2.22 6.91 -0.79
C LEU A 115 2.59 7.22 0.66
N GLU A 116 2.81 8.50 0.98
CA GLU A 116 3.12 8.91 2.35
C GLU A 116 1.94 8.68 3.30
N GLN A 117 0.70 8.95 2.88
CA GLN A 117 -0.48 8.61 3.68
C GLN A 117 -0.53 7.12 4.02
N MET A 118 -0.34 6.24 3.02
CA MET A 118 -0.36 4.80 3.22
C MET A 118 0.73 4.34 4.22
N ARG A 119 1.94 4.90 4.13
CA ARG A 119 3.04 4.62 5.07
C ARG A 119 2.74 5.10 6.48
N LEU A 120 2.10 6.26 6.62
CA LEU A 120 1.68 6.80 7.90
C LEU A 120 0.63 5.90 8.57
N GLU A 121 -0.39 5.45 7.83
CA GLU A 121 -1.42 4.54 8.34
C GLU A 121 -0.82 3.20 8.82
N LEU A 122 0.07 2.60 8.01
CA LEU A 122 0.80 1.38 8.40
C LEU A 122 1.61 1.57 9.69
N SER A 123 2.34 2.69 9.77
CA SER A 123 3.22 2.99 10.91
C SER A 123 2.41 3.28 12.17
N ALA A 124 1.32 4.05 12.05
CA ALA A 124 0.43 4.38 13.15
C ALA A 124 -0.25 3.13 13.72
N LEU A 125 -0.77 2.26 12.86
CA LEU A 125 -1.39 1.02 13.31
C LEU A 125 -0.37 0.12 14.01
N LYS A 126 0.82 -0.04 13.42
CA LYS A 126 1.91 -0.80 14.03
C LYS A 126 2.26 -0.28 15.42
N MET A 127 2.47 1.03 15.56
CA MET A 127 2.80 1.65 16.84
C MET A 127 1.69 1.47 17.88
N SER A 128 0.42 1.51 17.45
CA SER A 128 -0.72 1.32 18.36
C SER A 128 -0.83 -0.09 18.93
N TRP A 129 -0.20 -1.08 18.29
CA TRP A 129 -0.28 -2.50 18.64
C TRP A 129 1.02 -3.05 19.25
N ASN A 130 2.07 -2.24 19.27
CA ASN A 130 3.34 -2.57 19.92
C ASN A 130 3.23 -2.21 21.41
N ILE A 131 2.61 -3.11 22.20
CA ILE A 131 2.52 -3.02 23.67
C ILE A 131 3.57 -3.92 24.29
#